data_AF-A0A7C9ALA6-F1
#
_entry.id   AF-A0A7C9ALA6-F1
#
_cell.length_a   1.000
_cell.length_b   1.000
_cell.length_c   1.000
_cell.angle_alpha   90.00
_cell.angle_beta   90.00
_cell.angle_gamma   90.00
#
_symmetry.space_group_name_H-M   'P 1'
#
loop_
_entity.id
_entity.type
_entity.pdbx_description
1 polymer ?
#
loop_
_entity_poly.entity_id
_entity_poly.type
_entity_poly.pdbx_seq_one_letter_code
_entity_poly.pdbx_strand_id
1 'polypeptide(L)'
;NIMPGGKPIFVSDQEILGMILFPVVNEACRVLEEEVVVRASDLDTASVLGMSFPSYRGGIVFWADSVGPSHIYESLKKWANLYSNFFRPSRFLEERVAKGLPLSAPASMSSSSRSCL
;
A
#
# COMPACT_ATOMS: atom_id res chain seq x y z
N ASN A 1 15.27 3.53 17.17
CA ASN A 1 14.60 3.09 18.41
C ASN A 1 13.22 2.57 18.06
N ILE A 2 13.01 1.25 18.07
CA ILE A 2 11.71 0.62 17.73
C ILE A 2 10.80 0.49 18.96
N MET A 3 11.28 0.83 20.17
CA MET A 3 10.50 0.74 21.40
C MET A 3 10.18 2.14 21.95
N PRO A 4 8.90 2.56 21.97
CA PRO A 4 8.48 3.70 22.75
C PRO A 4 8.45 3.29 24.23
N GLY A 5 9.43 3.74 25.01
CA GLY A 5 9.35 3.71 26.49
C GLY A 5 9.66 2.38 27.19
N GLY A 6 10.32 1.41 26.54
CA GLY A 6 10.89 0.23 27.22
C GLY A 6 9.89 -0.74 27.86
N LYS A 7 8.60 -0.68 27.48
CA LYS A 7 7.57 -1.62 27.94
C LYS A 7 7.39 -2.77 26.93
N PRO A 8 7.12 -4.01 27.38
CA PRO A 8 6.78 -5.11 26.48
C PRO A 8 5.55 -4.73 25.65
N ILE A 9 5.71 -4.71 24.33
CA ILE A 9 4.60 -4.52 23.40
C ILE A 9 3.96 -5.89 23.15
N PHE A 10 2.70 -6.04 23.55
CA PHE A 10 1.90 -7.18 23.11
C PHE A 10 1.34 -6.84 21.74
N VAL A 11 1.90 -7.44 20.70
CA VAL A 11 1.51 -7.21 19.30
C VAL A 11 0.75 -8.43 18.82
N SER A 12 -0.48 -8.22 18.37
CA SER A 12 -1.29 -9.31 17.81
C SER A 12 -0.74 -9.77 16.46
N ASP A 13 -1.01 -11.01 16.06
CA ASP A 13 -0.62 -11.53 14.73
C ASP A 13 -1.13 -10.64 13.58
N GLN A 14 -2.31 -10.04 13.75
CA GLN A 14 -2.87 -9.09 12.78
C GLN A 14 -2.08 -7.78 12.72
N GLU A 15 -1.61 -7.27 13.86
CA GLU A 15 -0.74 -6.09 13.87
C GLU A 15 0.63 -6.41 13.28
N ILE A 16 1.20 -7.59 13.56
CA ILE A 16 2.47 -8.02 12.92
C ILE A 16 2.28 -8.07 11.40
N LEU A 17 1.20 -8.69 10.93
CA LEU A 17 0.87 -8.75 9.51
C LEU A 17 0.72 -7.36 8.89
N GLY A 18 -0.03 -6.47 9.54
CA GLY A 18 -0.25 -5.10 9.07
C GLY A 18 1.04 -4.28 9.04
N MET A 19 1.87 -4.38 10.07
CA MET A 19 3.15 -3.66 10.15
C MET A 19 4.14 -4.11 9.07
N ILE A 20 4.04 -5.36 8.61
CA ILE A 20 4.88 -5.88 7.52
C ILE A 20 4.28 -5.53 6.15
N LEU A 21 2.99 -5.79 5.93
CA LEU A 21 2.38 -5.71 4.61
C LEU A 21 1.89 -4.32 4.23
N PHE A 22 1.39 -3.51 5.17
CA PHE A 22 0.87 -2.17 4.82
C PHE A 22 1.96 -1.24 4.26
N PRO A 23 3.23 -1.25 4.75
CA PRO A 23 4.30 -0.53 4.09
C PRO A 23 4.57 -1.01 2.65
N VAL A 24 4.45 -2.31 2.38
CA VAL A 24 4.61 -2.87 1.03
C VAL A 24 3.48 -2.38 0.11
N VAL A 25 2.24 -2.38 0.60
CA VAL A 25 1.10 -1.80 -0.12
C VAL A 25 1.31 -0.31 -0.38
N ASN A 26 1.84 0.42 0.59
CA ASN A 26 2.12 1.85 0.46
C ASN A 26 3.18 2.11 -0.62
N GLU A 27 4.20 1.26 -0.70
CA GLU A 27 5.22 1.35 -1.74
C GLU A 27 4.65 0.99 -3.12
N ALA A 28 3.80 -0.04 -3.21
CA ALA A 28 3.07 -0.35 -4.43
C ALA A 28 2.23 0.86 -4.92
N CYS A 29 1.62 1.62 -4.01
CA CYS A 29 0.90 2.85 -4.35
C CYS A 29 1.83 3.95 -4.90
N ARG A 30 3.07 4.07 -4.39
CA ARG A 30 4.07 5.01 -4.93
C ARG A 30 4.54 4.60 -6.32
N VAL A 31 4.79 3.31 -6.53
CA VAL A 31 5.16 2.77 -7.85
C VAL A 31 4.07 3.04 -8.90
N LEU A 32 2.79 2.98 -8.49
CA LEU A 32 1.66 3.38 -9.35
C LEU A 32 1.59 4.89 -9.57
N GLU A 33 1.92 5.69 -8.56
CA GLU A 33 1.96 7.16 -8.66
C GLU A 33 3.08 7.66 -9.59
N GLU A 34 4.24 7.01 -9.53
CA GLU A 34 5.42 7.33 -10.35
C GLU A 34 5.31 6.79 -11.79
N GLU A 35 4.20 6.15 -12.15
CA GLU A 35 3.94 5.53 -13.46
C GLU A 35 5.01 4.49 -13.88
N VAL A 36 5.72 3.90 -12.90
CA VAL A 36 6.68 2.80 -13.15
C VAL A 36 5.94 1.56 -13.65
N VAL A 37 4.70 1.38 -13.20
CA VAL A 37 3.81 0.29 -13.62
C VAL A 37 2.51 0.89 -14.15
N VAL A 38 2.03 0.37 -15.28
CA VAL A 38 0.84 0.89 -15.98
C VAL A 38 -0.45 0.49 -15.24
N ARG A 39 -0.48 -0.71 -14.64
CA ARG A 39 -1.67 -1.29 -14.02
C ARG A 39 -1.36 -1.97 -12.70
N ALA A 40 -2.28 -1.86 -11.73
CA ALA A 40 -2.21 -2.59 -10.47
C ALA A 40 -2.10 -4.12 -10.66
N SER A 41 -2.71 -4.67 -11.71
CA SER A 41 -2.63 -6.10 -12.05
C SER A 41 -1.21 -6.60 -12.30
N ASP A 42 -0.32 -5.74 -12.79
CA ASP A 42 1.07 -6.11 -13.08
C ASP A 42 1.86 -6.22 -11.77
N LEU A 43 1.56 -5.36 -10.79
CA LEU A 43 2.09 -5.47 -9.42
C LEU A 43 1.56 -6.71 -8.70
N ASP A 44 0.28 -7.03 -8.85
CA ASP A 44 -0.28 -8.26 -8.30
C ASP A 44 0.43 -9.49 -8.87
N THR A 45 0.61 -9.55 -10.18
CA THR A 45 1.34 -10.64 -10.86
C THR A 45 2.79 -10.72 -10.40
N ALA A 46 3.48 -9.58 -10.30
CA ALA A 46 4.86 -9.52 -9.81
C ALA A 46 4.97 -9.99 -8.35
N SER A 47 3.99 -9.66 -7.51
CA SER A 47 3.98 -10.11 -6.10
C SER A 47 3.80 -11.61 -5.98
N VAL A 48 2.90 -12.21 -6.78
CA VAL A 48 2.66 -13.65 -6.77
C VAL A 48 3.86 -14.42 -7.31
N LEU A 49 4.38 -14.01 -8.48
CA LEU A 49 5.45 -14.75 -9.15
C LEU A 49 6.84 -14.46 -8.56
N GLY A 50 7.08 -13.22 -8.12
CA GLY A 50 8.39 -12.79 -7.62
C GLY A 50 8.58 -12.97 -6.12
N MET A 51 7.55 -12.70 -5.32
CA MET A 51 7.62 -12.75 -3.85
C MET A 51 6.88 -13.96 -3.26
N SER A 52 6.36 -14.85 -4.11
CA SER A 52 5.53 -15.99 -3.67
C SER A 52 4.32 -15.57 -2.85
N PHE A 53 3.73 -14.39 -3.15
CA PHE A 53 2.52 -13.94 -2.49
C PHE A 53 1.37 -14.95 -2.76
N PRO A 54 0.51 -15.26 -1.77
CA PRO A 54 -0.53 -16.27 -1.94
C PRO A 54 -1.45 -15.99 -3.13
N SER A 55 -1.39 -16.83 -4.16
CA SER A 55 -2.15 -16.63 -5.41
C SER A 55 -3.66 -16.65 -5.20
N TYR A 56 -4.17 -17.41 -4.22
CA TYR A 56 -5.59 -17.42 -3.86
C TYR A 56 -6.07 -16.12 -3.19
N ARG A 57 -5.15 -15.23 -2.78
CA ARG A 57 -5.44 -13.87 -2.33
C ARG A 57 -5.33 -12.85 -3.47
N GLY A 58 -5.15 -13.30 -4.72
CA GLY A 58 -4.99 -12.46 -5.91
C GLY A 58 -3.58 -11.92 -6.04
N GLY A 59 -3.22 -10.96 -5.19
CA GLY A 59 -1.94 -10.25 -5.20
C GLY A 59 -1.94 -9.17 -4.14
N ILE A 60 -0.83 -8.45 -3.98
CA ILE A 60 -0.68 -7.48 -2.89
C ILE A 60 -1.68 -6.31 -2.95
N VAL A 61 -1.99 -5.79 -4.15
CA VAL A 61 -2.92 -4.68 -4.34
C VAL A 61 -4.37 -5.18 -4.24
N PHE A 62 -4.67 -6.33 -4.84
CA PHE A 62 -5.99 -6.95 -4.69
C PHE A 62 -6.32 -7.30 -3.23
N TRP A 63 -5.33 -7.81 -2.50
CA TRP A 63 -5.46 -8.09 -1.07
C TRP A 63 -5.66 -6.81 -0.27
N ALA A 64 -4.96 -5.72 -0.61
CA ALA A 64 -5.14 -4.42 0.05
C ALA A 64 -6.55 -3.86 -0.13
N ASP A 65 -7.15 -4.03 -1.31
CA ASP A 65 -8.55 -3.66 -1.54
C ASP A 65 -9.52 -4.49 -0.71
N SER A 66 -9.21 -5.77 -0.51
CA SER A 66 -10.01 -6.68 0.32
C SER A 66 -9.93 -6.33 1.82
N VAL A 67 -8.78 -5.83 2.29
CA VAL A 67 -8.59 -5.33 3.66
C VAL A 67 -9.30 -3.99 3.85
N GLY A 68 -9.30 -3.15 2.82
CA GLY A 68 -9.90 -1.82 2.84
C GLY A 68 -8.82 -0.72 2.83
N PRO A 69 -8.77 0.13 1.79
CA PRO A 69 -7.76 1.19 1.68
C PRO A 69 -7.78 2.17 2.86
N SER A 70 -8.98 2.47 3.39
CA SER A 70 -9.15 3.36 4.55
C SER A 70 -8.48 2.81 5.80
N HIS A 71 -8.63 1.51 6.06
CA HIS A 71 -8.02 0.87 7.22
C HIS A 71 -6.48 0.88 7.14
N ILE A 72 -5.95 0.66 5.94
CA ILE A 72 -4.50 0.71 5.67
C ILE A 72 -3.97 2.13 5.88
N TYR A 73 -4.65 3.14 5.36
CA TYR A 73 -4.27 4.55 5.53
C TYR A 73 -4.25 4.97 7.01
N GLU A 74 -5.31 4.65 7.76
CA GLU A 74 -5.39 4.98 9.19
C GLU A 74 -4.30 4.29 10.01
N SER A 75 -4.03 3.02 9.71
CA SER A 75 -2.98 2.24 10.39
C SER A 75 -1.59 2.80 10.10
N LEU A 76 -1.29 3.11 8.84
CA LEU A 76 -0.04 3.75 8.43
C LEU A 76 0.14 5.13 9.08
N LYS A 77 -0.92 5.94 9.11
CA LYS A 77 -0.90 7.27 9.75
C LYS A 77 -0.66 7.16 11.26
N LYS A 78 -1.28 6.19 11.94
CA LYS A 78 -1.04 5.89 13.35
C LYS A 78 0.43 5.53 13.58
N TRP A 79 0.99 4.63 12.77
CA TRP A 79 2.39 4.19 12.93
C TRP A 79 3.42 5.25 12.52
N ALA A 80 3.07 6.14 11.58
CA ALA A 80 3.91 7.28 11.21
C ALA A 80 4.13 8.22 12.40
N ASN A 81 3.08 8.47 13.18
CA ASN A 81 3.14 9.30 14.39
C ASN A 81 3.87 8.62 15.55
N LEU A 82 3.77 7.29 15.68
CA LEU A 82 4.33 6.55 16.80
C LEU A 82 5.80 6.16 16.63
N TYR A 83 6.20 5.77 15.43
CA TYR A 83 7.51 5.17 15.19
C TYR A 83 8.42 6.05 14.34
N SER A 84 8.01 6.36 13.11
CA SER A 84 8.87 7.07 12.16
C SER A 84 8.12 7.42 10.87
N ASN A 85 8.69 8.37 10.11
CA ASN A 85 8.31 8.71 8.74
C ASN A 85 8.31 7.52 7.76
N PHE A 86 8.89 6.38 8.12
CA PHE A 86 8.83 5.14 7.31
C PHE A 86 7.39 4.74 6.95
N PHE A 87 6.45 4.90 7.89
CA PHE A 87 5.04 4.53 7.69
C PHE A 87 4.20 5.64 7.07
N ARG A 88 4.82 6.72 6.57
CA ARG A 88 4.08 7.86 6.00
C ARG A 88 3.23 7.39 4.80
N PRO A 89 1.90 7.54 4.83
CA PRO A 89 1.04 7.21 3.70
C PRO A 89 1.45 7.96 2.42
N SER A 90 1.35 7.29 1.27
CA SER A 90 1.55 7.89 -0.04
C SER A 90 0.39 8.81 -0.42
N ARG A 91 0.65 9.79 -1.29
CA ARG A 91 -0.39 10.69 -1.78
C ARG A 91 -1.45 9.92 -2.56
N PHE A 92 -1.03 8.94 -3.36
CA PHE A 92 -1.95 8.05 -4.06
C PHE A 92 -2.94 7.36 -3.12
N LEU A 93 -2.46 6.76 -2.03
CA LEU A 93 -3.31 6.10 -1.04
C LEU A 93 -4.28 7.10 -0.39
N GLU A 94 -3.80 8.28 -0.02
CA GLU A 94 -4.63 9.35 0.56
C GLU A 94 -5.74 9.81 -0.39
N GLU A 95 -5.43 10.01 -1.67
CA GLU A 95 -6.43 10.39 -2.68
C GLU A 95 -7.49 9.32 -2.90
N ARG A 96 -7.09 8.04 -2.92
CA ARG A 96 -8.03 6.93 -3.10
C ARG A 96 -8.98 6.79 -1.94
N VAL A 97 -8.47 6.93 -0.71
CA VAL A 97 -9.29 6.93 0.50
C VAL A 97 -10.24 8.12 0.50
N ALA A 98 -9.77 9.33 0.15
CA ALA A 98 -10.61 10.52 0.07
C ALA A 98 -11.74 10.39 -0.97
N LYS A 99 -11.48 9.70 -2.09
CA LYS A 99 -12.45 9.47 -3.17
C LYS A 99 -13.31 8.21 -2.98
N GLY A 100 -13.02 7.39 -1.97
CA GLY A 100 -13.69 6.10 -1.77
C GLY A 100 -13.46 5.10 -2.92
N LEU A 101 -12.29 5.18 -3.58
CA LEU A 101 -11.93 4.33 -4.71
C LEU A 101 -11.06 3.15 -4.26
N PRO A 102 -11.18 1.97 -4.91
CA PRO A 102 -10.22 0.88 -4.70
C PRO A 102 -8.84 1.29 -5.21
N LEU A 103 -7.77 0.71 -4.67
CA LEU A 103 -6.38 0.89 -5.11
C LEU A 103 -6.15 0.29 -6.49
N SER A 104 -6.84 -0.81 -6.82
CA SER A 104 -6.78 -1.45 -8.14
C SER A 104 -7.39 -0.62 -9.27
N ALA A 105 -8.21 0.40 -8.96
CA ALA A 105 -8.75 1.28 -10.01
C ALA A 105 -7.61 1.96 -10.79
N PRO A 106 -7.77 2.18 -12.10
CA PRO A 106 -6.76 2.85 -12.91
C PRO A 106 -6.47 4.24 -12.32
N ALA A 107 -5.19 4.61 -12.28
CA ALA A 107 -4.82 5.98 -11.96
C ALA A 107 -5.53 6.91 -12.96
N SER A 108 -6.14 7.99 -12.47
CA SER A 108 -6.64 9.03 -13.36
C SER A 108 -5.44 9.54 -14.13
N MET A 109 -5.35 9.18 -15.42
CA MET A 109 -4.24 9.59 -16.26
C MET A 109 -4.10 11.10 -16.14
N SER A 110 -2.94 11.56 -15.67
CA SER A 110 -2.60 12.96 -15.92
C SER A 110 -2.59 13.10 -17.45
N SER A 111 -3.33 14.08 -17.97
CA SER A 111 -3.34 14.42 -19.39
C SER A 111 -1.98 15.06 -19.76
N SER A 112 -0.90 14.30 -19.66
CA SER A 112 0.41 14.68 -20.15
C SER A 112 0.64 13.90 -21.42
N SER A 113 0.45 14.63 -22.52
CA SER A 113 0.59 14.22 -23.91
C SER A 113 1.71 13.22 -24.14
N ARG A 114 1.38 12.06 -24.72
CA ARG A 114 2.30 11.37 -25.63
C ARG A 114 1.75 11.46 -27.04
N SER A 115 1.91 12.65 -27.58
CA SER A 115 2.04 12.89 -29.02
C SER A 115 3.34 12.23 -29.51
N CYS A 116 3.20 11.40 -30.55
CA CYS A 116 4.21 10.92 -31.49
C CYS A 116 5.35 10.02 -30.95
N LEU A 117 5.35 8.75 -31.35
CA LEU A 117 6.31 8.16 -32.30
C LEU A 117 5.77 6.82 -32.83
#